data_AF-A0A958FBG2-F1
#
_entry.id   AF-A0A958FBG2-F1
#
_cell.length_a   1.000
_cell.length_b   1.000
_cell.length_c   1.000
_cell.angle_alpha   90.00
_cell.angle_beta   90.00
_cell.angle_gamma   90.00
#
_symmetry.space_group_name_H-M   'P 1'
#
loop_
_entity.id
_entity.type
_entity.pdbx_description
1 polymer ?
#
loop_
_entity_poly.entity_id
_entity_poly.type
_entity_poly.pdbx_seq_one_letter_code
_entity_poly.pdbx_strand_id
1 'polypeptide(L)' 'RVRVRIEGHCDEMGTAEYNLALGERRANAVRQYLLRSGIAESRISTVSFGKEKPLDTRHTAEAWAKNRRAAFVVIDTSKV' A
#
# COMPACT_ATOMS: atom_id res chain seq x y z
N ARG A 1 18.75 -8.17 -7.26
CA ARG A 1 18.34 -7.74 -5.88
C ARG A 1 16.83 -7.49 -5.90
N VAL A 2 16.08 -7.89 -4.87
CA VAL A 2 14.60 -7.74 -4.89
C VAL A 2 14.17 -6.29 -4.69
N ARG A 3 13.30 -5.76 -5.56
CA ARG A 3 12.62 -4.47 -5.39
C ARG A 3 11.15 -4.68 -5.05
N VAL A 4 10.62 -3.85 -4.14
CA VAL A 4 9.24 -3.93 -3.67
C VAL A 4 8.52 -2.60 -3.90
N ARG A 5 7.24 -2.70 -4.21
CA ARG A 5 6.28 -1.59 -4.24
C ARG A 5 5.30 -1.75 -3.10
N ILE A 6 5.14 -0.70 -2.31
CA ILE A 6 4.15 -0.63 -1.23
C ILE A 6 2.92 0.07 -1.77
N GLU A 7 1.79 -0.62 -1.75
CA GLU A 7 0.52 -0.11 -2.24
C GLU A 7 -0.38 0.26 -1.06
N GLY A 8 -0.82 1.51 -0.98
CA GLY A 8 -1.76 1.98 0.03
C GLY A 8 -3.21 1.80 -0.41
N HIS A 9 -4.00 1.10 0.39
CA HIS A 9 -5.41 0.80 0.13
C HIS A 9 -6.30 1.25 1.30
N CYS A 10 -7.53 1.62 0.97
CA CYS A 10 -8.58 2.01 1.90
C CYS A 10 -9.88 1.23 1.64
N ASP A 11 -10.80 1.30 2.60
CA ASP A 11 -12.18 0.86 2.36
C ASP A 11 -12.97 1.96 1.61
N GLU A 12 -14.25 1.72 1.38
CA GLU A 12 -15.10 2.57 0.56
C GLU A 12 -15.53 3.90 1.23
N MET A 13 -15.30 4.04 2.54
CA MET A 13 -15.82 5.15 3.33
C MET A 13 -15.10 6.46 3.02
N GLY A 14 -15.85 7.53 2.80
CA GLY A 14 -15.32 8.85 2.47
C GLY A 14 -15.05 9.08 0.98
N THR A 15 -14.53 10.26 0.63
CA THR A 15 -14.32 10.65 -0.77
C THR A 15 -13.14 9.91 -1.40
N ALA A 16 -13.09 9.87 -2.73
CA ALA A 16 -11.99 9.23 -3.45
C ALA A 16 -10.66 9.96 -3.18
N GLU A 17 -10.68 11.29 -3.17
CA GLU A 17 -9.52 12.16 -2.93
C GLU A 17 -8.98 11.97 -1.51
N TYR A 18 -9.87 11.91 -0.52
CA TYR A 18 -9.48 11.63 0.86
C TYR A 18 -8.80 10.27 0.98
N ASN A 19 -9.39 9.23 0.37
CA ASN A 19 -8.84 7.89 0.43
C ASN A 19 -7.53 7.76 -0.35
N LEU A 20 -7.36 8.49 -1.44
CA LEU A 20 -6.10 8.54 -2.16
C LEU A 20 -4.98 9.11 -1.27
N ALA A 21 -5.23 10.24 -0.59
CA ALA A 21 -4.29 10.81 0.35
C ALA A 21 -4.06 9.91 1.59
N LEU A 22 -5.09 9.24 2.09
CA LEU A 22 -4.97 8.31 3.22
C LEU A 22 -4.15 7.06 2.85
N GLY A 23 -4.37 6.50 1.66
CA GLY A 23 -3.58 5.39 1.13
C GLY A 23 -2.11 5.78 0.95
N GLU A 24 -1.84 7.00 0.46
CA GLU A 24 -0.48 7.52 0.32
C GLU A 24 0.22 7.63 1.68
N ARG A 25 -0.46 8.17 2.71
CA ARG A 25 0.07 8.21 4.07
C ARG A 25 0.38 6.82 4.63
N ARG A 26 -0.48 5.82 4.39
CA ARG A 26 -0.24 4.42 4.81
C ARG A 26 0.99 3.83 4.13
N ALA A 27 1.10 3.96 2.81
CA ALA A 27 2.24 3.44 2.06
C ALA A 27 3.56 4.11 2.49
N ASN A 28 3.53 5.43 2.68
CA ASN A 28 4.68 6.20 3.14
C ASN A 28 5.10 5.83 4.57
N ALA A 29 4.17 5.56 5.49
CA ALA A 29 4.51 5.11 6.83
C ALA A 29 5.32 3.80 6.82
N VAL A 30 4.92 2.83 5.99
CA VAL A 30 5.64 1.57 5.80
C VAL A 30 6.98 1.79 5.12
N ARG A 31 7.05 2.62 4.08
CA ARG A 31 8.32 3.00 3.42
C ARG A 31 9.31 3.55 4.46
N GLN A 32 8.87 4.49 5.28
CA GLN A 32 9.71 5.11 6.31
C GLN A 32 10.20 4.07 7.35
N TYR A 33 9.34 3.12 7.73
CA TYR A 33 9.76 2.02 8.61
C TYR A 33 10.87 1.16 7.99
N LEU A 34 10.75 0.80 6.71
CA LEU A 34 11.77 -0.01 6.02
C LEU A 34 13.09 0.73 5.83
N LEU A 35 13.04 2.02 5.51
CA LEU A 35 14.23 2.87 5.42
C LEU A 35 14.97 2.90 6.76
N ARG A 36 14.25 3.10 7.89
CA ARG A 36 14.83 3.03 9.24
C ARG A 36 15.37 1.64 9.59
N SER A 37 14.82 0.61 8.98
CA SER A 37 15.29 -0.77 9.13
C SER A 37 16.50 -1.10 8.23
N GLY A 38 17.06 -0.11 7.52
CA GLY A 38 18.26 -0.27 6.70
C GLY A 38 18.02 -0.75 5.27
N ILE A 39 16.76 -0.83 4.81
CA ILE A 39 16.49 -1.14 3.40
C ILE A 39 16.79 0.11 2.56
N ALA A 40 17.64 -0.05 1.55
CA ALA A 40 17.99 1.02 0.63
C ALA A 40 16.75 1.58 -0.10
N GLU A 41 16.65 2.90 -0.18
CA GLU A 41 15.53 3.61 -0.82
C GLU A 41 15.29 3.18 -2.26
N SER A 42 16.35 2.92 -3.02
CA SER A 42 16.28 2.45 -4.41
C SER A 42 15.57 1.10 -4.58
N ARG A 43 15.30 0.38 -3.48
CA ARG A 43 14.56 -0.90 -3.49
C ARG A 43 13.08 -0.75 -3.17
N ILE A 44 12.61 0.44 -2.82
CA ILE A 44 11.24 0.68 -2.34
C ILE A 44 10.59 1.75 -3.21
N SER A 45 9.45 1.42 -3.81
CA SER A 45 8.53 2.40 -4.39
C SER A 45 7.20 2.39 -3.62
N THR A 46 6.42 3.46 -3.74
CA THR A 46 5.08 3.56 -3.14
C THR A 46 4.07 3.97 -4.19
N VAL A 47 2.81 3.58 -3.98
CA VAL A 47 1.66 4.04 -4.75
C VAL A 47 0.44 4.02 -3.84
N SER A 48 -0.50 4.93 -4.06
CA SER A 48 -1.82 4.87 -3.43
C SER A 48 -2.87 4.47 -4.45
N PHE A 49 -3.73 3.51 -4.09
CA PHE A 49 -4.94 3.20 -4.84
C PHE A 49 -6.20 3.73 -4.16
N GLY A 50 -6.07 4.35 -2.99
CA GLY A 50 -7.22 4.76 -2.19
C GLY A 50 -8.23 3.62 -2.06
N LYS A 51 -9.47 3.87 -2.48
CA LYS A 51 -10.57 2.89 -2.46
C LYS A 51 -10.82 2.18 -3.79
N GLU A 52 -10.02 2.46 -4.82
CA GLU A 52 -10.25 2.01 -6.21
C GLU A 52 -9.91 0.53 -6.44
N LYS A 53 -9.15 -0.10 -5.54
CA LYS A 53 -8.71 -1.50 -5.65
C LYS A 53 -9.01 -2.32 -4.39
N PRO A 54 -10.30 -2.56 -4.08
CA PRO A 54 -10.68 -3.39 -2.94
C PRO A 54 -10.14 -4.81 -3.10
N LEU A 55 -9.67 -5.39 -2.00
CA LEU A 55 -9.32 -6.81 -1.93
C LEU A 55 -10.56 -7.67 -1.76
N ASP A 56 -11.53 -7.17 -0.98
CA ASP A 56 -12.82 -7.79 -0.72
C ASP A 56 -13.90 -6.79 -1.11
N THR A 57 -14.71 -7.14 -2.11
CA THR A 57 -15.74 -6.24 -2.67
C THR A 57 -17.03 -6.22 -1.87
N ARG A 58 -17.13 -7.02 -0.79
CA ARG A 58 -18.30 -7.02 0.08
C ARG A 58 -18.38 -5.75 0.92
N HIS A 59 -19.60 -5.36 1.25
CA HIS A 59 -19.91 -4.19 2.08
C HIS A 59 -20.13 -4.58 3.54
N THR A 60 -19.13 -5.24 4.14
CA THR A 60 -19.19 -5.68 5.55
C THR A 60 -17.97 -5.19 6.32
N ALA A 61 -18.08 -5.14 7.65
CA ALA A 61 -17.00 -4.70 8.53
C ALA A 61 -15.71 -5.53 8.33
N GLU A 62 -15.84 -6.83 8.08
CA GLU A 62 -14.73 -7.73 7.82
C GLU A 62 -14.04 -7.41 6.49
N ALA A 63 -14.81 -7.10 5.45
CA ALA A 63 -14.28 -6.71 4.14
C ALA A 63 -13.55 -5.35 4.22
N TRP A 64 -14.15 -4.37 4.90
CA TRP A 64 -13.52 -3.07 5.13
C TRP A 64 -12.20 -3.20 5.90
N ALA A 65 -12.16 -4.05 6.93
CA ALA A 65 -10.93 -4.32 7.67
C ALA A 65 -9.82 -4.88 6.77
N LYS A 66 -10.14 -5.80 5.85
CA LYS A 66 -9.18 -6.32 4.86
C LYS A 66 -8.74 -5.25 3.85
N ASN A 67 -9.65 -4.34 3.48
CA ASN A 67 -9.35 -3.31 2.49
C ASN A 67 -8.43 -2.21 3.04
N ARG A 68 -8.50 -1.89 4.34
CA ARG A 68 -7.59 -0.95 5.02
C ARG A 68 -6.19 -1.56 5.23
N ARG A 69 -5.34 -1.54 4.21
CA ARG A 69 -4.00 -2.18 4.25
C ARG A 69 -2.92 -1.40 3.50
N ALA A 70 -1.66 -1.72 3.82
CA ALA A 70 -0.51 -1.44 2.96
C ALA A 70 0.01 -2.80 2.44
N ALA A 71 -0.08 -3.03 1.13
CA ALA A 71 0.27 -4.29 0.50
C ALA A 71 1.67 -4.23 -0.13
N PHE A 72 2.42 -5.33 -0.06
CA PHE A 72 3.73 -5.46 -0.69
C PHE A 72 3.60 -6.20 -2.03
N VAL A 73 4.11 -5.59 -3.10
CA VAL A 73 4.20 -6.22 -4.42
C VAL A 73 5.67 -6.27 -4.82
N VAL A 74 6.17 -7.46 -5.15
CA VAL A 74 7.52 -7.62 -5.69
C VAL A 74 7.49 -7.18 -7.16
N ILE A 75 8.26 -6.16 -7.50
CA ILE A 75 8.28 -5.57 -8.85
C ILE A 75 9.51 -5.98 -9.67
N ASP A 76 10.52 -6.57 -9.02
CA ASP A 76 11.72 -7.07 -9.68
C ASP A 76 12.38 -8.14 -8.82
N THR A 77 12.61 -9.30 -9.42
CA THR A 77 13.45 -10.38 -8.90
C THR A 77 14.56 -10.66 -9.89
N SER A 78 15.44 -9.70 -10.12
CA SER A 78 16.66 -9.92 -10.90
C SER A 78 17.46 -11.02 -10.22
N LYS A 79 17.35 -12.24 -10.78
CA LYS A 79 18.32 -13.32 -10.64
C LYS A 79 19.60 -12.76 -11.23
N VAL A 80 20.55 -12.47 -10.35
CA VAL A 80 21.95 -12.36 -10.78
C VAL A 80 22.39 -13.77 -11.16
#